data_AF-A0AAP4FUX6-F1
#
_entry.id   AF-A0AAP4FUX6-F1
#
_cell.length_a   1.000
_cell.length_b   1.000
_cell.length_c   1.000
_cell.angle_alpha   90.00
_cell.angle_beta   90.00
_cell.angle_gamma   90.00
#
_symmetry.space_group_name_H-M   'P 1'
#
loop_
_entity.id
_entity.type
_entity.pdbx_description
1 polymer ?
#
loop_
_entity_poly.entity_id
_entity_poly.type
_entity_poly.pdbx_seq_one_letter_code
_entity_poly.pdbx_strand_id
1 'polypeptide(L)'
;MFTKQKIVDAAFVKASVGRSESLTGFSGDDMADALNELEMMMADWEGKGWDLCYQFADPTDSEATATPRPNEPAMIDRRWNSAVTSNLAIRICTMLGLSPSAEVAAEAYNGTLELSIAFVNVPDKSKAKAGSMATYGLLGSGNAVKKW
;
A
#
# COMPACT_ATOMS: atom_id res chain seq x y z
N MET A 1 8.93 -13.77 -11.21
CA MET A 1 8.69 -13.23 -9.86
C MET A 1 9.20 -11.80 -9.82
N PHE A 2 8.47 -10.87 -9.20
CA PHE A 2 8.87 -9.45 -9.10
C PHE A 2 9.74 -9.29 -7.85
N THR A 3 10.97 -8.78 -8.01
CA THR A 3 11.92 -8.59 -6.90
C THR A 3 11.79 -7.19 -6.32
N LYS A 4 12.23 -7.00 -5.07
CA LYS A 4 12.30 -5.68 -4.43
C LYS A 4 13.16 -4.71 -5.26
N GLN A 5 14.28 -5.20 -5.80
CA GLN A 5 15.13 -4.42 -6.72
C GLN A 5 14.36 -3.83 -7.90
N LYS A 6 13.53 -4.63 -8.58
CA LYS A 6 12.78 -4.14 -9.76
C LYS A 6 11.80 -3.02 -9.42
N ILE A 7 11.24 -3.02 -8.21
CA ILE A 7 10.35 -1.95 -7.74
C ILE A 7 11.15 -0.67 -7.50
N VAL A 8 12.28 -0.79 -6.81
CA VAL A 8 13.16 0.32 -6.48
C VAL A 8 13.77 0.94 -7.75
N ASP A 9 14.29 0.12 -8.67
CA ASP A 9 14.81 0.58 -9.96
C ASP A 9 13.75 1.36 -10.75
N ALA A 10 12.52 0.84 -10.80
CA ALA A 10 11.41 1.51 -11.47
C ALA A 10 11.02 2.82 -10.78
N ALA A 11 11.14 2.88 -9.45
CA ALA A 11 10.86 4.09 -8.67
C ALA A 11 11.94 5.15 -8.88
N PHE A 12 13.22 4.76 -8.95
CA PHE A 12 14.32 5.65 -9.33
C PHE A 12 14.14 6.20 -10.73
N VAL A 13 13.73 5.37 -11.69
CA VAL A 13 13.40 5.84 -13.04
C VAL A 13 12.28 6.88 -12.98
N LYS A 14 11.17 6.62 -12.29
CA LYS A 14 10.08 7.60 -12.13
C LYS A 14 10.51 8.89 -11.42
N ALA A 15 11.33 8.79 -10.38
CA ALA A 15 11.91 9.94 -9.69
C ALA A 15 12.81 10.77 -10.63
N SER A 16 13.55 10.09 -11.53
CA SER A 16 14.42 10.72 -12.52
C SER A 16 13.69 11.31 -13.73
N VAL A 17 12.46 10.88 -14.03
CA VAL A 17 11.67 11.41 -15.18
C VAL A 17 11.40 12.93 -15.05
N GLY A 18 11.60 13.53 -13.87
CA GLY A 18 11.60 14.99 -13.68
C GLY A 18 12.95 15.71 -13.86
N ARG A 19 14.06 14.98 -14.12
CA ARG A 19 15.42 15.51 -14.21
C ARG A 19 16.06 15.19 -15.57
N SER A 20 16.69 16.18 -16.18
CA SER A 20 17.63 16.01 -17.30
C SER A 20 19.02 15.53 -16.84
N GLU A 21 19.13 14.93 -15.65
CA GLU A 21 20.38 14.47 -15.06
C GLU A 21 20.43 12.94 -15.14
N SER A 22 21.54 12.40 -15.63
CA SER A 22 21.70 10.97 -15.87
C SER A 22 21.53 10.14 -14.60
N LEU A 23 21.05 8.89 -14.74
CA LEU A 23 20.96 7.84 -13.72
C LEU A 23 22.30 7.49 -13.02
N THR A 24 23.36 8.27 -13.25
CA THR A 24 24.71 8.11 -12.70
C THR A 24 24.86 8.66 -11.28
N GLY A 25 23.81 9.27 -10.72
CA GLY A 25 23.82 9.88 -9.39
C GLY A 25 23.41 8.96 -8.24
N PHE A 26 22.99 7.72 -8.51
CA PHE A 26 22.55 6.78 -7.47
C PHE A 26 23.72 5.89 -7.05
N SER A 27 24.18 6.06 -5.82
CA SER A 27 25.19 5.25 -5.16
C SER A 27 24.61 3.90 -4.70
N GLY A 28 25.49 2.96 -4.31
CA GLY A 28 25.06 1.71 -3.70
C GLY A 28 24.31 1.90 -2.37
N ASP A 29 24.62 2.99 -1.66
CA ASP A 29 23.97 3.35 -0.40
C ASP A 29 22.52 3.81 -0.64
N ASP A 30 22.28 4.58 -1.71
CA ASP A 30 20.92 5.02 -2.10
C ASP A 30 19.97 3.85 -2.37
N MET A 31 20.51 2.73 -2.88
CA MET A 31 19.73 1.51 -3.11
C MET A 31 19.31 0.85 -1.79
N ALA A 32 20.20 0.77 -0.81
CA ALA A 32 19.91 0.20 0.49
C ALA A 32 18.87 1.05 1.24
N ASP A 33 19.02 2.37 1.20
CA ASP A 33 18.07 3.30 1.80
C ASP A 33 16.71 3.26 1.10
N ALA A 34 16.67 3.17 -0.23
CA ALA A 34 15.43 3.02 -0.97
C ALA A 34 14.71 1.68 -0.71
N LEU A 35 15.45 0.60 -0.45
CA LEU A 35 14.87 -0.68 -0.01
C LEU A 35 14.27 -0.59 1.39
N ASN A 36 14.94 0.12 2.31
CA ASN A 36 14.40 0.40 3.63
C ASN A 36 13.13 1.26 3.56
N GLU A 37 13.11 2.28 2.70
CA GLU A 37 11.90 3.09 2.45
C GLU A 37 10.75 2.27 1.85
N LEU A 38 11.05 1.29 0.99
CA LEU A 38 10.05 0.35 0.50
C LEU A 38 9.45 -0.46 1.66
N GLU A 39 10.27 -1.06 2.54
CA GLU A 39 9.76 -1.81 3.69
C GLU A 39 8.93 -0.94 4.64
N MET A 40 9.42 0.26 4.97
CA MET A 40 8.71 1.22 5.82
C MET A 40 7.36 1.63 5.20
N MET A 41 7.33 1.90 3.89
CA MET A 41 6.09 2.25 3.19
C MET A 41 5.08 1.09 3.22
N MET A 42 5.56 -0.14 2.99
CA MET A 42 4.70 -1.32 3.00
C MET A 42 4.17 -1.61 4.40
N ALA A 43 4.99 -1.44 5.45
CA ALA A 43 4.57 -1.56 6.84
C ALA A 43 3.52 -0.50 7.22
N ASP A 44 3.72 0.76 6.80
CA ASP A 44 2.76 1.84 7.01
C ASP A 44 1.40 1.55 6.34
N TRP A 45 1.43 0.90 5.18
CA TRP A 45 0.22 0.54 4.42
C TRP A 45 -0.49 -0.66 5.05
N GLU A 46 0.24 -1.67 5.50
CA GLU A 46 -0.33 -2.79 6.25
C GLU A 46 -0.98 -2.31 7.56
N GLY A 47 -0.34 -1.37 8.27
CA GLY A 47 -0.90 -0.73 9.47
C GLY A 47 -2.18 0.07 9.22
N LYS A 48 -2.44 0.50 7.97
CA LYS A 48 -3.69 1.12 7.54
C LYS A 48 -4.75 0.11 7.11
N GLY A 49 -4.42 -1.18 7.11
CA GLY A 49 -5.28 -2.27 6.66
C GLY A 49 -5.18 -2.60 5.17
N TRP A 50 -4.15 -2.12 4.47
CA TRP A 50 -3.91 -2.43 3.06
C TRP A 50 -2.92 -3.60 2.94
N ASP A 51 -3.44 -4.83 2.99
CA ASP A 51 -2.63 -6.03 2.78
C ASP A 51 -2.42 -6.33 1.29
N LEU A 52 -1.22 -5.99 0.80
CA LEU A 52 -0.80 -6.23 -0.58
C LEU A 52 -0.10 -7.59 -0.79
N CYS A 53 -0.12 -8.46 0.23
CA CYS A 53 0.63 -9.71 0.27
C CYS A 53 2.14 -9.49 0.08
N TYR A 54 2.65 -8.36 0.55
CA TYR A 54 4.08 -8.03 0.47
C TYR A 54 4.90 -8.94 1.40
N GLN A 55 6.07 -9.35 0.91
CA GLN A 55 7.01 -10.14 1.69
C GLN A 55 8.09 -9.24 2.31
N PHE A 56 7.97 -9.00 3.61
CA PHE A 56 9.00 -8.34 4.42
C PHE A 56 10.27 -9.19 4.53
N ALA A 57 11.38 -8.54 4.81
CA ALA A 57 12.64 -9.21 5.13
C ALA A 57 12.47 -10.15 6.32
N ASP A 58 13.04 -11.35 6.22
CA ASP A 58 12.92 -12.36 7.27
C ASP A 58 13.86 -12.01 8.45
N PRO A 59 13.35 -11.87 9.68
CA PRO A 59 14.19 -11.60 10.85
C PRO A 59 15.04 -12.81 11.30
N THR A 60 14.92 -13.97 10.65
CA THR A 60 15.68 -15.19 11.03
C THR A 60 17.11 -15.24 10.49
N ASP A 61 17.51 -14.33 9.60
CA ASP A 61 18.91 -14.15 9.28
C ASP A 61 19.62 -13.48 10.47
N SER A 62 20.58 -14.21 11.05
CA SER A 62 21.49 -13.95 12.20
C SER A 62 21.94 -12.53 12.56
N GLU A 63 21.58 -11.49 11.81
CA GLU A 63 21.85 -10.09 12.08
C GLU A 63 20.61 -9.47 12.74
N ALA A 64 20.80 -8.73 13.84
CA ALA A 64 19.73 -8.17 14.68
C ALA A 64 18.85 -7.08 14.01
N THR A 65 18.83 -7.01 12.68
CA THR A 65 18.01 -6.13 11.84
C THR A 65 17.62 -6.88 10.58
N ALA A 66 16.30 -7.06 10.35
CA ALA A 66 15.76 -7.63 9.12
C ALA A 66 16.02 -6.65 7.95
N THR A 67 17.20 -6.70 7.37
CA THR A 67 17.60 -5.78 6.30
C THR A 67 17.06 -6.30 4.95
N PRO A 68 16.27 -5.52 4.22
CA PRO A 68 15.74 -5.92 2.91
C PRO A 68 16.85 -6.16 1.89
N ARG A 69 16.79 -7.29 1.19
CA ARG A 69 17.77 -7.59 0.12
C ARG A 69 17.20 -7.31 -1.27
N PRO A 70 18.01 -6.79 -2.21
CA PRO A 70 17.54 -6.50 -3.57
C PRO A 70 16.92 -7.71 -4.30
N ASN A 71 17.51 -8.89 -4.11
CA ASN A 71 17.14 -10.12 -4.77
C ASN A 71 15.91 -10.81 -4.16
N GLU A 72 15.42 -10.34 -3.01
CA GLU A 72 14.24 -10.91 -2.39
C GLU A 72 12.99 -10.64 -3.23
N PRO A 73 12.07 -11.62 -3.28
CA PRO A 73 10.77 -11.40 -3.87
C PRO A 73 9.97 -10.39 -3.05
N ALA A 74 9.27 -9.48 -3.74
CA ALA A 74 8.36 -8.56 -3.08
C ALA A 74 6.96 -9.17 -2.83
N MET A 75 6.59 -10.20 -3.60
CA MET A 75 5.28 -10.87 -3.59
C MET A 75 4.03 -10.00 -3.84
N ILE A 76 4.21 -8.72 -4.20
CA ILE A 76 3.11 -7.81 -4.54
C ILE A 76 2.37 -8.28 -5.81
N ASP A 77 1.04 -8.26 -5.77
CA ASP A 77 0.19 -8.46 -6.94
C ASP A 77 0.48 -7.39 -8.01
N ARG A 78 0.63 -7.82 -9.26
CA ARG A 78 0.98 -6.97 -10.40
C ARG A 78 0.05 -5.77 -10.55
N ARG A 79 -1.24 -5.88 -10.17
CA ARG A 79 -2.20 -4.77 -10.23
C ARG A 79 -1.80 -3.58 -9.35
N TRP A 80 -1.04 -3.81 -8.27
CA TRP A 80 -0.62 -2.77 -7.33
C TRP A 80 0.76 -2.20 -7.61
N ASN A 81 1.51 -2.77 -8.57
CA ASN A 81 2.88 -2.35 -8.86
C ASN A 81 2.99 -0.86 -9.21
N SER A 82 2.11 -0.33 -10.07
CA SER A 82 2.17 1.09 -10.45
C SER A 82 1.92 2.01 -9.24
N ALA A 83 0.96 1.66 -8.37
CA ALA A 83 0.68 2.41 -7.14
C ALA A 83 1.88 2.38 -6.18
N VAL A 84 2.48 1.21 -5.96
CA VAL A 84 3.67 1.05 -5.10
C VAL A 84 4.85 1.83 -5.66
N THR A 85 5.18 1.65 -6.94
CA THR A 85 6.35 2.30 -7.56
C THR A 85 6.23 3.82 -7.61
N SER A 86 5.05 4.37 -7.93
CA SER A 86 4.84 5.82 -7.97
C SER A 86 4.90 6.44 -6.57
N ASN A 87 4.32 5.82 -5.56
CA ASN A 87 4.41 6.29 -4.18
C ASN A 87 5.84 6.19 -3.62
N LEU A 88 6.56 5.09 -3.94
CA LEU A 88 7.96 4.95 -3.57
C LEU A 88 8.82 6.03 -4.25
N ALA A 89 8.55 6.38 -5.51
CA ALA A 89 9.27 7.45 -6.19
C ALA A 89 9.14 8.80 -5.47
N ILE A 90 7.96 9.15 -4.95
CA ILE A 90 7.76 10.36 -4.13
C ILE A 90 8.60 10.33 -2.85
N ARG A 91 8.64 9.18 -2.17
CA ARG A 91 9.47 8.99 -0.97
C ARG A 91 10.95 9.12 -1.27
N ILE A 92 11.43 8.49 -2.35
CA ILE A 92 12.82 8.59 -2.81
C ILE A 92 13.17 10.04 -3.17
N CYS A 93 12.29 10.77 -3.86
CA CYS A 93 12.50 12.20 -4.11
C CYS A 93 12.70 12.95 -2.79
N THR A 94 11.86 12.69 -1.79
CA THR A 94 11.96 13.33 -0.47
C THR A 94 13.25 12.97 0.26
N MET A 95 13.64 11.68 0.24
CA MET A 95 14.89 11.16 0.80
C MET A 95 16.11 11.89 0.21
N LEU A 96 16.10 12.14 -1.10
CA LEU A 96 17.19 12.79 -1.82
C LEU A 96 17.12 14.33 -1.80
N GLY A 97 16.14 14.92 -1.11
CA GLY A 97 15.93 16.38 -1.09
C GLY A 97 15.48 16.96 -2.44
N LEU A 98 14.85 16.15 -3.27
CA LEU A 98 14.37 16.49 -4.61
C LEU A 98 12.86 16.76 -4.62
N SER A 99 12.42 17.66 -5.51
CA SER A 99 11.00 17.85 -5.77
C SER A 99 10.51 16.82 -6.80
N PRO A 100 9.44 16.06 -6.51
CA PRO A 100 8.83 15.17 -7.50
C PRO A 100 8.13 15.98 -8.60
N SER A 101 7.99 15.39 -9.79
CA SER A 101 7.21 15.99 -10.88
C SER A 101 5.70 15.92 -10.59
N ALA A 102 4.94 16.86 -11.15
CA ALA A 102 3.49 16.88 -10.98
C ALA A 102 2.80 15.61 -11.51
N GLU A 103 3.33 15.02 -12.58
CA GLU A 103 2.80 13.78 -13.17
C GLU A 103 2.99 12.59 -12.23
N VAL A 104 4.17 12.43 -11.62
CA VAL A 104 4.44 11.36 -10.66
C VAL A 104 3.62 11.54 -9.39
N ALA A 105 3.44 12.79 -8.92
CA ALA A 105 2.60 13.09 -7.78
C ALA A 105 1.12 12.74 -8.04
N ALA A 106 0.61 13.04 -9.24
CA ALA A 106 -0.75 12.69 -9.65
C ALA A 106 -0.93 11.17 -9.76
N GLU A 107 0.04 10.46 -10.35
CA GLU A 107 0.00 8.99 -10.43
C GLU A 107 0.01 8.34 -9.05
N ALA A 108 0.88 8.81 -8.14
CA ALA A 108 0.95 8.31 -6.76
C ALA A 108 -0.35 8.56 -5.99
N TYR A 109 -0.96 9.74 -6.17
CA TYR A 109 -2.25 10.07 -5.58
C TYR A 109 -3.37 9.16 -6.09
N ASN A 110 -3.46 8.98 -7.41
CA ASN A 110 -4.47 8.11 -8.02
C ASN A 110 -4.30 6.65 -7.59
N GLY A 111 -3.07 6.14 -7.52
CA GLY A 111 -2.80 4.80 -7.01
C GLY A 111 -3.20 4.61 -5.55
N THR A 112 -2.97 5.63 -4.71
CA THR A 112 -3.43 5.62 -3.31
C THR A 112 -4.95 5.62 -3.20
N LEU A 113 -5.64 6.35 -4.08
CA LEU A 113 -7.10 6.35 -4.15
C LEU A 113 -7.64 4.96 -4.54
N GLU A 114 -7.05 4.32 -5.55
CA GLU A 114 -7.43 2.96 -5.96
C GLU A 114 -7.25 1.94 -4.83
N LEU A 115 -6.12 2.01 -4.11
CA LEU A 115 -5.88 1.20 -2.93
C LEU A 115 -6.95 1.45 -1.87
N SER A 116 -7.24 2.71 -1.56
CA SER A 116 -8.27 3.04 -0.58
C SER A 116 -9.63 2.46 -0.97
N ILE A 117 -10.03 2.53 -2.24
CA ILE A 117 -11.30 1.97 -2.70
C ILE A 117 -11.32 0.44 -2.57
N ALA A 118 -10.22 -0.23 -2.93
CA ALA A 118 -10.14 -1.67 -2.90
C ALA A 118 -10.11 -2.26 -1.49
N PHE A 119 -9.53 -1.55 -0.53
CA PHE A 119 -9.43 -1.98 0.87
C PHE A 119 -10.46 -1.33 1.80
N VAL A 120 -11.30 -0.42 1.30
CA VAL A 120 -12.47 0.06 2.04
C VAL A 120 -13.42 -1.13 2.23
N ASN A 121 -13.48 -1.60 3.47
CA ASN A 121 -14.54 -2.47 3.94
C ASN A 121 -15.85 -1.66 3.89
N VAL A 122 -16.59 -1.77 2.80
CA VAL A 122 -18.01 -1.40 2.81
C VAL A 122 -18.68 -2.41 3.74
N PRO A 123 -19.20 -2.03 4.92
CA PRO A 123 -19.97 -2.95 5.72
C PRO A 123 -21.13 -3.44 4.86
N ASP A 124 -21.17 -4.75 4.64
CA ASP A 124 -22.25 -5.38 3.90
C ASP A 124 -23.57 -4.98 4.56
N LYS A 125 -24.37 -4.17 3.86
CA LYS A 125 -25.66 -3.67 4.37
C LYS A 125 -26.58 -4.83 4.77
N SER A 126 -26.31 -6.05 4.31
CA SER A 126 -26.99 -7.27 4.71
C SER A 126 -26.79 -7.59 6.21
N LYS A 127 -25.61 -7.33 6.79
CA LYS A 127 -25.31 -7.60 8.21
C LYS A 127 -25.69 -6.44 9.14
N ALA A 128 -25.78 -5.22 8.64
CA ALA A 128 -26.28 -4.07 9.39
C ALA A 128 -27.76 -4.21 9.79
N LYS A 129 -28.56 -5.00 9.04
CA LYS A 129 -29.94 -5.33 9.43
C LYS A 129 -30.05 -6.43 10.50
N ALA A 130 -28.99 -7.20 10.75
CA ALA A 130 -29.01 -8.26 11.77
C ALA A 130 -28.80 -7.73 13.20
N GLY A 131 -28.22 -6.52 13.35
CA GLY A 131 -27.93 -5.90 14.66
C GLY A 131 -29.02 -4.94 15.19
N SER A 132 -30.02 -4.57 14.39
CA SER A 132 -31.11 -3.66 14.80
C SER A 132 -32.35 -4.41 15.31
N MET A 133 -32.17 -5.50 16.04
CA MET A 133 -33.23 -6.11 16.85
C MET A 133 -32.80 -6.20 18.32
N ALA A 134 -32.19 -5.13 18.84
CA ALA A 134 -32.14 -4.87 20.26
C ALA A 134 -33.45 -4.20 20.72
N THR A 135 -34.44 -5.04 21.04
CA THR A 135 -35.29 -4.92 22.25
C THR A 135 -36.06 -3.62 22.57
N TYR A 136 -36.40 -2.80 21.59
CA TYR A 136 -37.50 -1.81 21.75
C TYR A 136 -38.60 -2.00 20.71
N GLY A 137 -38.99 -3.26 20.47
CA GLY A 137 -40.27 -3.54 19.86
C GLY A 137 -41.37 -3.12 20.84
N LEU A 138 -41.92 -1.91 20.64
CA LEU A 138 -43.25 -1.60 21.13
C LEU A 138 -44.16 -2.75 20.70
N LEU A 139 -44.57 -3.57 21.68
CA LEU A 139 -45.65 -4.53 21.58
C LEU A 139 -46.94 -3.74 21.33
N GLY A 140 -47.11 -3.30 20.08
CA GLY A 140 -48.35 -2.77 19.57
C GLY A 140 -49.36 -3.89 19.54
N SER A 141 -50.29 -3.85 20.49
CA SER A 141 -51.54 -4.61 20.52
C SER A 141 -52.25 -4.50 19.17
N GLY A 142 -52.02 -5.45 18.25
CA GLY A 142 -52.56 -5.33 16.90
C GLY A 142 -52.59 -6.56 16.02
N ASN A 143 -52.05 -7.71 16.42
CA ASN A 143 -52.07 -8.92 15.57
C ASN A 143 -52.71 -10.11 16.27
N ALA A 144 -54.04 -10.06 16.39
CA ALA A 144 -54.88 -11.24 16.54
C ALA A 144 -55.85 -11.32 15.35
N VAL A 145 -55.33 -11.71 14.18
CA VAL A 145 -56.20 -12.16 13.08
C VAL A 145 -56.32 -13.68 13.19
N LYS A 146 -57.42 -14.12 13.77
CA LYS A 146 -57.89 -15.51 13.76
C LYS A 146 -57.92 -16.03 12.33
N LYS A 147 -57.23 -17.13 12.06
CA LYS A 147 -57.55 -17.98 10.90
C LYS A 147 -58.59 -19.00 11.34
N TRP A 148 -59.69 -19.03 10.61
CA TRP A 148 -60.74 -20.05 10.66
C TRP A 148 -60.22 -21.37 10.09
#